data_AF-A0A917CPX7-F1
#
_entry.id   AF-A0A917CPX7-F1
#
_cell.length_a   1.000
_cell.length_b   1.000
_cell.length_c   1.000
_cell.angle_alpha   90.00
_cell.angle_beta   90.00
_cell.angle_gamma   90.00
#
_symmetry.space_group_name_H-M   'P 1'
#
loop_
_entity.id
_entity.type
_entity.pdbx_description
1 polymer ?
#
loop_
_entity_poly.entity_id
_entity_poly.type
_entity_poly.pdbx_seq_one_letter_code
_entity_poly.pdbx_strand_id
1 'polypeptide(L)'
;MKIIDVMVLLLMTNLSVAQQDYDAELAQSLGADDYGMKIYVLALLKPGPNQDQDQETAQQLQQAHLANIRRLAEAGQLVLAGPFMPNEQDLRGIYVFDVATVEAAKQLTETDPAIKAGRLRMELIPWYGSATLPMINQWHKKISKKSF
;
A
#
# COMPACT_ATOMS: atom_id res chain seq x y z
N MET A 1 37.01 60.56 7.11
CA MET A 1 37.68 59.77 8.18
C MET A 1 36.75 59.73 9.38
N LYS A 2 36.47 58.49 9.85
CA LYS A 2 35.69 58.07 11.05
C LYS A 2 34.17 58.01 10.87
N ILE A 3 33.49 56.85 10.76
CA ILE A 3 33.44 55.59 11.54
C ILE A 3 32.44 55.70 12.73
N ILE A 4 31.32 54.95 12.60
CA ILE A 4 30.46 54.34 13.64
C ILE A 4 29.51 55.33 14.37
N ASP A 5 28.17 55.16 14.36
CA ASP A 5 27.44 54.22 15.22
C ASP A 5 26.09 53.70 14.65
N VAL A 6 26.05 52.36 14.52
CA VAL A 6 24.95 51.45 14.90
C VAL A 6 23.57 51.68 14.31
N MET A 7 23.43 51.33 13.04
CA MET A 7 22.16 50.96 12.43
C MET A 7 21.81 49.52 12.84
N VAL A 8 21.04 49.36 13.94
CA VAL A 8 20.32 48.12 14.24
C VAL A 8 19.25 47.93 13.16
N LEU A 9 19.67 47.42 12.01
CA LEU A 9 18.76 46.90 11.01
C LEU A 9 18.65 45.39 11.25
N LEU A 10 17.80 45.05 12.21
CA LEU A 10 17.27 43.70 12.38
C LEU A 10 16.33 43.42 11.18
N LEU A 11 16.88 43.16 10.00
CA LEU A 11 16.11 42.51 8.93
C LEU A 11 16.30 41.00 9.08
N MET A 12 15.39 40.40 9.85
CA MET A 12 15.05 39.00 9.67
C MET A 12 14.43 38.84 8.27
N THR A 13 15.25 38.58 7.26
CA THR A 13 14.73 38.05 5.99
C THR A 13 14.71 36.55 6.10
N ASN A 14 13.48 36.06 6.25
CA ASN A 14 13.05 34.67 6.29
C ASN A 14 13.93 33.73 5.44
N LEU A 15 14.59 32.79 6.11
CA LEU A 15 14.87 31.48 5.52
C LEU A 15 13.53 30.76 5.35
N SER A 16 12.72 31.19 4.37
CA SER A 16 11.81 30.25 3.73
C SER A 16 12.63 29.53 2.68
N VAL A 17 13.28 28.44 3.10
CA VAL A 17 13.46 27.33 2.18
C VAL A 17 12.04 26.84 1.90
N ALA A 18 11.33 27.51 1.00
CA ALA A 18 10.21 26.90 0.33
C ALA A 18 10.79 25.62 -0.27
N GLN A 19 10.25 24.47 0.16
CA GLN A 19 10.62 23.17 -0.37
C GLN A 19 10.32 23.23 -1.87
N GLN A 20 11.35 23.52 -2.69
CA GLN A 20 11.17 23.84 -4.11
C GLN A 20 10.57 22.68 -4.93
N ASP A 21 10.44 21.51 -4.31
CA ASP A 21 9.96 20.27 -4.92
C ASP A 21 8.60 19.79 -4.35
N TYR A 22 7.84 20.61 -3.60
CA TYR A 22 6.49 20.21 -3.15
C TYR A 22 5.45 20.36 -4.27
N ASP A 23 4.84 19.25 -4.65
CA ASP A 23 3.75 19.18 -5.62
C ASP A 23 2.39 19.06 -4.89
N ALA A 24 1.70 20.19 -4.74
CA ALA A 24 0.44 20.27 -4.02
C ALA A 24 -0.71 19.52 -4.73
N GLU A 25 -0.74 19.54 -6.06
CA GLU A 25 -1.76 18.86 -6.84
C GLU A 25 -1.60 17.35 -6.72
N LEU A 26 -0.36 16.86 -6.81
CA LEU A 26 -0.05 15.45 -6.61
C LEU A 26 -0.41 15.01 -5.18
N ALA A 27 -0.01 15.78 -4.16
CA ALA A 27 -0.32 15.48 -2.76
C ALA A 27 -1.83 15.37 -2.53
N GLN A 28 -2.61 16.34 -3.03
CA GLN A 28 -4.06 16.31 -2.95
C GLN A 28 -4.65 15.10 -3.70
N SER A 29 -4.16 14.81 -4.91
CA SER A 29 -4.66 13.70 -5.73
C SER A 29 -4.44 12.32 -5.09
N LEU A 30 -3.35 12.17 -4.31
CA LEU A 30 -3.01 10.94 -3.62
C LEU A 30 -3.64 10.84 -2.22
N GLY A 31 -4.27 11.91 -1.73
CA GLY A 31 -4.83 12.00 -0.38
C GLY A 31 -3.74 12.05 0.70
N ALA A 32 -2.60 12.66 0.39
CA ALA A 32 -1.49 12.81 1.30
C ALA A 32 -1.78 13.85 2.38
N ASP A 33 -1.32 13.58 3.60
CA ASP A 33 -1.18 14.59 4.66
C ASP A 33 0.10 15.42 4.49
N ASP A 34 0.39 16.28 5.47
CA ASP A 34 1.56 17.17 5.49
C ASP A 34 2.90 16.42 5.44
N TYR A 35 2.93 15.11 5.73
CA TYR A 35 4.11 14.26 5.66
C TYR A 35 4.21 13.48 4.34
N GLY A 36 3.25 13.63 3.42
CA GLY A 36 3.23 12.82 2.19
C GLY A 36 2.67 11.41 2.42
N MET A 37 1.89 11.21 3.48
CA MET A 37 1.47 9.89 3.96
C MET A 37 -0.05 9.79 4.05
N LYS A 38 -0.58 8.56 4.15
CA LYS A 38 -1.99 8.31 4.47
C LYS A 38 -2.17 6.94 5.14
N ILE A 39 -3.38 6.70 5.63
CA ILE A 39 -3.77 5.40 6.21
C ILE A 39 -4.16 4.43 5.11
N TYR A 40 -3.65 3.22 5.24
CA TYR A 40 -3.96 2.01 4.47
C TYR A 40 -4.39 0.91 5.44
N VAL A 41 -4.77 -0.25 4.90
CA VAL A 41 -4.87 -1.49 5.67
C VAL A 41 -3.89 -2.53 5.12
N LEU A 42 -2.94 -2.92 5.97
CA LEU A 42 -2.04 -4.04 5.75
C LEU A 42 -2.79 -5.35 6.01
N ALA A 43 -2.61 -6.33 5.14
CA ALA A 43 -3.07 -7.70 5.39
C ALA A 43 -1.90 -8.68 5.40
N LEU A 44 -1.81 -9.48 6.46
CA LEU A 44 -0.91 -10.62 6.54
C LEU A 44 -1.67 -11.89 6.24
N LEU A 45 -1.33 -12.55 5.13
CA LEU A 45 -1.96 -13.80 4.69
C LEU A 45 -1.33 -14.97 5.44
N LYS A 46 -2.18 -15.83 6.00
CA LYS A 46 -1.82 -17.03 6.75
C LYS A 46 -2.60 -18.24 6.22
N PRO A 47 -2.13 -19.48 6.47
CA PRO A 47 -2.91 -20.69 6.21
C PRO A 47 -4.28 -20.59 6.88
N GLY A 48 -5.36 -20.89 6.17
CA GLY A 48 -6.69 -21.03 6.77
C GLY A 48 -6.91 -22.42 7.38
N PRO A 49 -8.03 -22.66 8.07
CA PRO A 49 -8.32 -23.94 8.73
C PRO A 49 -8.55 -25.11 7.75
N ASN A 50 -8.89 -24.84 6.49
CA ASN A 50 -9.18 -25.88 5.49
C ASN A 50 -8.01 -25.98 4.50
N GLN A 51 -7.11 -26.94 4.68
CA GLN A 51 -5.87 -27.10 3.88
C GLN A 51 -5.87 -28.36 3.01
N ASP A 52 -6.82 -29.24 3.26
CA ASP A 52 -6.88 -30.66 2.90
C ASP A 52 -7.59 -30.90 1.56
N GLN A 53 -7.68 -29.87 0.73
CA GLN A 53 -8.19 -29.99 -0.65
C GLN A 53 -7.24 -30.82 -1.51
N ASP A 54 -7.80 -31.55 -2.48
CA ASP A 54 -7.01 -32.22 -3.51
C ASP A 54 -6.22 -31.20 -4.37
N GLN A 55 -5.27 -31.72 -5.13
CA GLN A 55 -4.36 -30.90 -5.93
C GLN A 55 -5.10 -30.07 -7.00
N GLU A 56 -6.13 -30.61 -7.63
CA GLU A 56 -6.88 -29.91 -8.68
C GLU A 56 -7.65 -28.74 -8.08
N THR A 57 -8.39 -28.99 -6.99
CA THR A 57 -9.13 -27.98 -6.24
C THR A 57 -8.19 -26.89 -5.70
N ALA A 58 -7.04 -27.28 -5.15
CA ALA A 58 -6.04 -26.33 -4.65
C ALA A 58 -5.48 -25.42 -5.76
N GLN A 59 -5.25 -25.96 -6.97
CA GLN A 59 -4.80 -25.19 -8.12
C GLN A 59 -5.88 -24.23 -8.63
N GLN A 60 -7.13 -24.67 -8.71
CA GLN A 60 -8.26 -23.82 -9.10
C GLN A 60 -8.44 -22.65 -8.13
N LEU A 61 -8.39 -22.91 -6.82
CA LEU A 61 -8.45 -21.87 -5.79
C LEU A 61 -7.29 -20.88 -5.90
N GLN A 62 -6.07 -21.36 -6.18
CA GLN A 62 -4.91 -20.49 -6.38
C GLN A 62 -5.07 -19.59 -7.62
N GLN A 63 -5.57 -20.12 -8.74
CA GLN A 63 -5.83 -19.31 -9.94
C GLN A 63 -6.89 -18.25 -9.69
N ALA A 64 -7.97 -18.62 -9.01
CA ALA A 64 -9.06 -17.72 -8.67
C ALA A 64 -8.62 -16.62 -7.67
N HIS A 65 -7.75 -16.98 -6.72
CA HIS A 65 -7.08 -16.04 -5.82
C HIS A 65 -6.25 -15.01 -6.61
N LEU A 66 -5.40 -15.45 -7.53
CA LEU A 66 -4.61 -14.54 -8.39
C LEU A 66 -5.51 -13.64 -9.26
N ALA A 67 -6.63 -14.17 -9.76
CA ALA A 67 -7.60 -13.37 -10.50
C ALA A 67 -8.24 -12.26 -9.64
N ASN A 68 -8.55 -12.56 -8.37
CA ASN A 68 -9.04 -11.56 -7.43
C ASN A 68 -7.99 -10.47 -7.14
N ILE A 69 -6.70 -10.84 -6.97
CA ILE A 69 -5.60 -9.87 -6.81
C ILE A 69 -5.57 -8.90 -7.99
N ARG A 70 -5.61 -9.40 -9.22
CA ARG A 70 -5.58 -8.55 -10.43
C ARG A 70 -6.75 -7.59 -10.46
N ARG A 71 -7.97 -8.09 -10.24
CA ARG A 71 -9.19 -7.27 -10.21
C ARG A 71 -9.07 -6.14 -9.18
N LEU A 72 -8.59 -6.44 -7.97
CA LEU A 72 -8.42 -5.45 -6.91
C LEU A 72 -7.31 -4.42 -7.23
N ALA A 73 -6.21 -4.87 -7.84
CA ALA A 73 -5.13 -3.98 -8.26
C ALA A 73 -5.54 -3.05 -9.42
N GLU A 74 -6.30 -3.57 -10.38
CA GLU A 74 -6.88 -2.79 -11.48
C GLU A 74 -7.90 -1.76 -10.99
N ALA A 75 -8.68 -2.11 -9.98
CA ALA A 75 -9.61 -1.19 -9.31
C ALA A 75 -8.92 -0.16 -8.40
N GLY A 76 -7.59 -0.23 -8.22
CA GLY A 76 -6.83 0.64 -7.31
C GLY A 76 -7.07 0.36 -5.82
N GLN A 77 -7.82 -0.69 -5.49
CA GLN A 77 -8.16 -1.05 -4.11
C GLN A 77 -7.01 -1.79 -3.41
N LEU A 78 -6.13 -2.44 -4.18
CA LEU A 78 -4.94 -3.14 -3.72
C LEU A 78 -3.71 -2.55 -4.39
N VAL A 79 -2.84 -1.90 -3.62
CA VAL A 79 -1.69 -1.13 -4.14
C VAL A 79 -0.37 -1.88 -4.06
N LEU A 80 -0.35 -2.97 -3.29
CA LEU A 80 0.78 -3.88 -3.19
C LEU A 80 0.26 -5.27 -2.84
N ALA A 81 0.77 -6.29 -3.54
CA ALA A 81 0.56 -7.68 -3.20
C ALA A 81 1.81 -8.50 -3.51
N GLY A 82 2.15 -9.44 -2.64
CA GLY A 82 3.26 -10.35 -2.90
C GLY A 82 3.31 -11.52 -1.91
N PRO A 83 3.93 -12.65 -2.31
CA PRO A 83 4.19 -13.74 -1.39
C PRO A 83 5.35 -13.40 -0.46
N PHE A 84 5.30 -13.93 0.76
CA PHE A 84 6.52 -14.05 1.54
C PHE A 84 7.32 -15.25 1.02
N MET A 85 8.64 -15.14 1.08
CA MET A 85 9.53 -16.30 0.91
C MET A 85 9.35 -17.26 2.09
N PRO A 86 9.84 -18.52 2.00
CA PRO A 86 9.83 -19.44 3.13
C PRO A 86 10.33 -18.78 4.42
N ASN A 87 9.53 -18.87 5.48
CA ASN A 87 9.74 -18.19 6.75
C ASN A 87 9.23 -19.05 7.90
N GLU A 88 9.65 -18.72 9.12
CA GLU A 88 9.30 -19.46 10.35
C GLU A 88 7.91 -19.09 10.90
N GLN A 89 7.29 -18.03 10.39
CA GLN A 89 6.04 -17.47 10.90
C GLN A 89 4.80 -17.93 10.11
N ASP A 90 4.95 -18.92 9.22
CA ASP A 90 3.91 -19.42 8.32
C ASP A 90 3.21 -18.32 7.50
N LEU A 91 3.89 -17.20 7.24
CA LEU A 91 3.33 -16.12 6.44
C LEU A 91 3.33 -16.52 4.97
N ARG A 92 2.19 -16.35 4.32
CA ARG A 92 1.99 -16.72 2.90
C ARG A 92 2.18 -15.54 1.98
N GLY A 93 1.75 -14.36 2.41
CA GLY A 93 1.85 -13.14 1.62
C GLY A 93 1.42 -11.90 2.39
N ILE A 94 1.54 -10.78 1.70
CA ILE A 94 1.23 -9.45 2.20
C ILE A 94 0.41 -8.70 1.17
N TYR A 95 -0.64 -8.02 1.63
CA TYR A 95 -1.40 -7.03 0.86
C TYR A 95 -1.33 -5.65 1.53
N VAL A 96 -1.43 -4.60 0.73
CA VAL A 96 -1.74 -3.25 1.20
C VAL A 96 -2.96 -2.74 0.45
N PHE A 97 -4.06 -2.54 1.16
CA PHE A 97 -5.30 -1.99 0.63
C PHE A 97 -5.33 -0.47 0.76
N ASP A 98 -5.72 0.23 -0.32
CA ASP A 98 -5.98 1.68 -0.31
C ASP A 98 -7.41 1.96 0.18
N VAL A 99 -7.62 1.72 1.47
CA VAL A 99 -8.86 1.98 2.19
C VAL A 99 -8.55 2.49 3.59
N ALA A 100 -9.43 3.31 4.15
CA ALA A 100 -9.22 3.94 5.45
C ALA A 100 -9.55 3.05 6.66
N THR A 101 -10.29 1.95 6.48
CA THR A 101 -10.81 1.15 7.60
C THR A 101 -10.62 -0.35 7.39
N VAL A 102 -10.46 -1.07 8.50
CA VAL A 102 -10.35 -2.53 8.53
C VAL A 102 -11.62 -3.18 7.98
N GLU A 103 -12.79 -2.61 8.22
CA GLU A 103 -14.07 -3.10 7.72
C GLU A 103 -14.12 -3.08 6.19
N ALA A 104 -13.66 -1.98 5.57
CA ALA A 104 -13.58 -1.88 4.12
C ALA A 104 -12.59 -2.92 3.55
N ALA A 105 -11.42 -3.06 4.17
CA ALA A 105 -10.44 -4.09 3.77
C ALA A 105 -11.03 -5.50 3.91
N LYS A 106 -11.75 -5.77 5.00
CA LYS A 106 -12.40 -7.06 5.24
C LYS A 106 -13.38 -7.41 4.12
N GLN A 107 -14.22 -6.47 3.70
CA GLN A 107 -15.13 -6.69 2.56
C GLN A 107 -14.38 -7.05 1.28
N LEU A 108 -13.20 -6.45 1.03
CA LEU A 108 -12.35 -6.80 -0.10
C LEU A 108 -11.73 -8.20 0.05
N THR A 109 -11.32 -8.60 1.26
CA THR A 109 -10.83 -9.96 1.51
C THR A 109 -11.92 -11.01 1.30
N GLU A 110 -13.17 -10.70 1.65
CA GLU A 110 -14.31 -11.60 1.51
C GLU A 110 -14.69 -11.85 0.04
N THR A 111 -14.14 -11.11 -0.93
CA THR A 111 -14.32 -11.43 -2.36
C THR A 111 -13.39 -12.53 -2.85
N ASP A 112 -12.36 -12.89 -2.09
CA ASP A 112 -11.33 -13.86 -2.48
C ASP A 112 -11.83 -15.31 -2.34
N PRO A 113 -11.85 -16.10 -3.42
CA PRO A 113 -12.24 -17.51 -3.37
C PRO A 113 -11.42 -18.36 -2.38
N ALA A 114 -10.13 -18.06 -2.19
CA ALA A 114 -9.29 -18.78 -1.24
C ALA A 114 -9.65 -18.47 0.23
N ILE A 115 -10.14 -17.24 0.50
CA ILE A 115 -10.68 -16.86 1.83
C ILE A 115 -12.04 -17.52 2.04
N LYS A 116 -12.94 -17.47 1.04
CA LYS A 116 -14.27 -18.11 1.10
C LYS A 116 -14.19 -19.61 1.34
N ALA A 117 -13.21 -20.29 0.73
CA ALA A 117 -12.98 -21.72 0.93
C ALA A 117 -12.32 -22.06 2.28
N GLY A 118 -11.91 -21.06 3.06
CA GLY A 118 -11.17 -21.26 4.32
C GLY A 118 -9.75 -21.75 4.12
N ARG A 119 -9.19 -21.65 2.90
CA ARG A 119 -7.81 -22.04 2.58
C ARG A 119 -6.79 -21.03 3.04
N LEU A 120 -7.17 -19.75 3.03
CA LEU A 120 -6.40 -18.65 3.56
C LEU A 120 -7.21 -17.94 4.66
N ARG A 121 -6.49 -17.23 5.52
CA ARG A 121 -7.04 -16.20 6.41
C ARG A 121 -6.14 -14.98 6.35
N MET A 122 -6.69 -13.80 6.62
CA MET A 122 -5.95 -12.56 6.63
C MET A 122 -6.09 -11.87 7.98
N GLU A 123 -4.96 -11.43 8.53
CA GLU A 123 -4.93 -10.52 9.67
C GLU A 123 -4.82 -9.09 9.13
N LEU A 124 -5.75 -8.22 9.52
CA LEU A 124 -5.90 -6.87 8.99
C LEU A 124 -5.47 -5.83 10.03
N ILE A 125 -4.57 -4.93 9.63
CA ILE A 125 -3.91 -3.98 10.53
C ILE A 125 -3.93 -2.59 9.84
N PRO A 126 -4.50 -1.55 10.47
CA PRO A 126 -4.33 -0.19 9.99
C PRO A 126 -2.85 0.16 9.91
N TRP A 127 -2.42 0.72 8.79
CA TRP A 127 -1.01 1.03 8.56
C TRP A 127 -0.84 2.40 7.93
N TYR A 128 0.06 3.19 8.49
CA TYR A 128 0.42 4.51 8.00
C TYR A 128 1.61 4.40 7.05
N GLY A 129 1.41 4.77 5.79
CA GLY A 129 2.37 4.56 4.71
C GLY A 129 2.40 5.71 3.72
N SER A 130 3.37 5.70 2.80
CA SER A 130 3.49 6.75 1.78
C SER A 130 2.23 6.83 0.92
N ALA A 131 1.73 8.05 0.67
CA ALA A 131 0.61 8.27 -0.22
C ALA A 131 0.90 7.90 -1.69
N THR A 132 2.18 7.65 -2.03
CA THR A 132 2.63 7.27 -3.38
C THR A 132 2.42 5.80 -3.73
N LEU A 133 2.05 4.93 -2.77
CA LEU A 133 1.88 3.50 -3.03
C LEU A 133 0.95 3.16 -4.20
N PRO A 134 -0.18 3.86 -4.45
CA PRO A 134 -1.01 3.61 -5.63
C PRO A 134 -0.25 3.73 -6.95
N MET A 135 0.81 4.54 -7.01
CA MET A 135 1.65 4.69 -8.20
C MET A 135 2.48 3.44 -8.51
N ILE A 136 2.74 2.57 -7.52
CA ILE A 136 3.49 1.32 -7.72
C ILE A 136 2.82 0.46 -8.78
N ASN A 137 1.49 0.39 -8.81
CA ASN A 137 0.76 -0.39 -9.81
C ASN A 137 1.06 0.08 -11.24
N GLN A 138 1.19 1.40 -11.46
CA GLN A 138 1.57 1.96 -12.76
C GLN A 138 3.00 1.59 -13.13
N TRP A 139 3.95 1.74 -12.19
CA TRP A 139 5.35 1.44 -12.42
C TRP A 139 5.59 -0.05 -12.64
N HIS A 140 4.91 -0.91 -11.88
CA HIS A 140 4.94 -2.35 -12.05
C HIS A 140 4.57 -2.74 -13.48
N LYS A 141 3.47 -2.19 -14.03
CA LYS A 141 3.05 -2.45 -15.42
C LYS A 141 4.14 -2.07 -16.44
N LYS A 142 4.91 -1.01 -16.19
CA LYS A 142 5.98 -0.55 -17.11
C LYS A 142 7.21 -1.46 -17.09
N ILE A 143 7.49 -2.12 -15.97
CA ILE A 143 8.70 -2.96 -15.81
C ILE A 143 8.41 -4.46 -15.98
N SER A 144 7.15 -4.86 -15.97
CA SER A 144 6.73 -6.25 -16.13
C SER A 144 6.70 -6.66 -17.61
N LYS A 145 7.47 -7.70 -17.96
CA LYS A 145 7.44 -8.31 -19.30
C LYS A 145 6.21 -9.20 -19.53
N LYS A 146 5.61 -9.69 -18.46
CA LYS A 146 4.45 -10.59 -18.46
C LYS A 146 3.50 -10.16 -17.36
N SER A 147 2.21 -10.24 -17.61
CA SER A 147 1.21 -10.24 -16.54
C SER A 147 1.20 -11.62 -15.91
N PHE A 148 1.36 -11.70 -14.59
CA PHE A 148 1.24 -12.94 -13.84
C PHE A 148 -0.22 -13.30 -13.66
#